data_AF-A0A4R4FAU3-F1
#
_entry.id   AF-A0A4R4FAU3-F1
#
_cell.length_a   1.000
_cell.length_b   1.000
_cell.length_c   1.000
_cell.angle_alpha   90.00
_cell.angle_beta   90.00
_cell.angle_gamma   90.00
#
_symmetry.space_group_name_H-M   'P 1'
#
loop_
_entity.id
_entity.type
_entity.pdbx_description
1 polymer ?
#
loop_
_entity_poly.entity_id
_entity_poly.type
_entity_poly.pdbx_seq_one_letter_code
_entity_poly.pdbx_strand_id
1 'polypeptide(L)'
;MFCWTHAKHFPLYGGNTLDKFTVKLYARAYRDLDGIYAYIAENLLEPGTALNMVDEIETAIFSLGQLPERGALRQIGAYANGDYRQLFFLNFI
;
A
#
# COMPACT_ATOMS: atom_id res chain seq x y z
N MET A 1 9.86 -5.48 17.16
CA MET A 1 8.46 -5.95 17.12
C MET A 1 7.59 -4.73 17.39
N PHE A 2 7.40 -3.88 16.38
CA PHE A 2 6.55 -2.70 16.54
C PHE A 2 5.10 -3.13 16.33
N CYS A 3 4.33 -3.02 17.39
CA CYS A 3 2.93 -3.39 17.45
C CYS A 3 2.11 -2.27 16.79
N TRP A 4 1.69 -2.47 15.55
CA TRP A 4 0.69 -1.62 14.92
C TRP A 4 -0.68 -1.90 15.55
N THR A 5 -0.95 -1.33 16.72
CA THR A 5 -2.31 -1.14 17.23
C THR A 5 -2.83 0.22 16.78
N HIS A 6 -3.29 0.29 15.53
CA HIS A 6 -4.33 1.24 15.18
C HIS A 6 -5.54 0.44 14.74
N ALA A 7 -6.44 0.22 15.70
CA ALA A 7 -7.81 -0.15 15.42
C ALA A 7 -8.43 0.98 14.60
N LYS A 8 -8.31 0.94 13.27
CA LYS A 8 -9.14 1.77 12.40
C LYS A 8 -10.55 1.16 12.48
N HIS A 9 -11.34 1.69 13.41
CA HIS A 9 -12.74 1.34 13.61
C HIS A 9 -13.51 1.83 12.38
N PHE A 10 -13.90 0.91 11.49
CA PHE A 10 -14.67 1.21 10.29
C PHE A 10 -16.15 1.40 10.64
N PRO A 11 -16.82 2.49 10.22
CA PRO A 11 -18.27 2.54 10.24
C PRO A 11 -18.84 1.67 9.10
N LEU A 12 -19.85 0.86 9.45
CA LEU A 12 -20.56 -0.05 8.57
C LEU A 12 -21.73 0.65 7.84
N TYR A 13 -21.92 0.21 6.58
CA TYR A 13 -23.09 0.27 5.69
C TYR A 13 -23.57 1.58 5.04
N GLY A 14 -23.66 1.50 3.71
CA GLY A 14 -24.40 2.36 2.79
C GLY A 14 -24.04 1.96 1.36
N GLY A 15 -24.88 1.17 0.68
CA GLY A 15 -24.55 0.48 -0.57
C GLY A 15 -24.70 1.33 -1.84
N ASN A 16 -23.84 1.05 -2.83
CA ASN A 16 -24.02 1.34 -4.26
C ASN A 16 -22.95 0.59 -5.10
N THR A 17 -23.39 -0.45 -5.81
CA THR A 17 -22.89 -1.01 -7.09
C THR A 17 -21.39 -0.88 -7.45
N LEU A 18 -20.48 -1.27 -6.56
CA LEU A 18 -19.10 -1.65 -6.89
C LEU A 18 -18.78 -2.87 -6.03
N ASP A 19 -18.57 -4.04 -6.64
CA ASP A 19 -18.03 -5.19 -5.92
C ASP A 19 -16.72 -4.77 -5.26
N LYS A 20 -16.72 -4.60 -3.94
CA LYS A 20 -15.53 -4.20 -3.19
C LYS A 20 -14.57 -5.38 -3.18
N PHE A 21 -13.49 -5.29 -3.95
CA PHE A 21 -12.45 -6.31 -3.94
C PHE A 21 -11.74 -6.31 -2.58
N THR A 22 -11.52 -7.51 -2.04
CA THR A 22 -10.70 -7.66 -0.84
C THR A 22 -9.23 -7.58 -1.23
N VAL A 23 -8.55 -6.53 -0.79
CA VAL A 23 -7.10 -6.38 -0.98
C VAL A 23 -6.36 -7.32 -0.03
N LYS A 24 -5.44 -8.12 -0.56
CA LYS A 24 -4.58 -9.03 0.21
C LYS A 24 -3.14 -8.63 0.03
N LEU A 25 -2.40 -8.56 1.12
CA LEU A 25 -0.97 -8.23 1.13
C LEU A 25 -0.13 -9.46 1.41
N TYR A 26 0.96 -9.61 0.66
CA TYR A 26 1.95 -10.65 0.93
C TYR A 26 2.77 -10.27 2.17
N ALA A 27 3.21 -11.27 2.94
CA ALA A 27 4.10 -11.06 4.09
C ALA A 27 5.45 -10.39 3.72
N ARG A 28 5.85 -10.44 2.44
CA ARG A 28 7.00 -9.67 1.96
C ARG A 28 6.69 -8.17 1.88
N ALA A 29 5.51 -7.80 1.38
CA ALA A 29 5.10 -6.40 1.28
C ALA A 29 5.05 -5.70 2.65
N TYR A 30 4.58 -6.39 3.70
CA TYR A 30 4.65 -5.84 5.07
C TYR A 30 6.09 -5.54 5.52
N ARG A 31 7.04 -6.43 5.21
CA ARG A 31 8.45 -6.20 5.52
C ARG A 31 9.05 -5.07 4.70
N ASP A 32 8.60 -4.89 3.47
CA ASP A 32 9.01 -3.77 2.62
C ASP A 32 8.51 -2.43 3.22
N LEU A 33 7.27 -2.38 3.72
CA LEU A 33 6.73 -1.21 4.44
C LEU A 33 7.51 -0.93 5.74
N ASP A 34 7.78 -1.95 6.54
CA ASP A 34 8.60 -1.82 7.75
C ASP A 34 10.01 -1.31 7.42
N GLY A 35 10.59 -1.77 6.31
CA GLY A 35 11.89 -1.33 5.82
C GLY A 35 11.90 0.14 5.38
N ILE A 36 10.86 0.58 4.67
CA ILE A 36 10.68 1.99 4.29
C ILE A 36 10.56 2.86 5.55
N TYR A 37 9.72 2.43 6.50
CA TYR A 37 9.55 3.13 7.77
C TYR A 37 10.89 3.26 8.51
N ALA A 38 11.56 2.14 8.76
CA ALA A 38 12.81 2.11 9.50
C ALA A 38 13.88 2.96 8.80
N TYR A 39 13.98 2.90 7.47
CA TYR A 39 14.93 3.72 6.74
C TYR A 39 14.70 5.22 6.97
N ILE A 40 13.47 5.70 6.85
CA ILE A 40 13.17 7.13 7.01
C ILE A 40 13.26 7.55 8.48
N ALA A 41 12.70 6.76 9.39
CA ALA A 41 12.66 7.07 10.81
C ALA A 41 14.06 7.00 11.46
N GLU A 42 14.89 6.03 11.07
CA GLU A 42 16.17 5.75 11.73
C GLU A 42 17.37 6.34 10.97
N ASN A 43 17.40 6.28 9.63
CA ASN A 43 18.53 6.82 8.86
C ASN A 43 18.37 8.29 8.52
N LEU A 44 17.13 8.75 8.26
CA LEU A 44 16.84 10.16 7.99
C LEU A 44 16.39 10.93 9.24
N LEU A 45 16.14 10.22 10.36
CA LEU A 45 15.69 10.79 11.63
C LEU A 45 14.35 11.56 11.51
N GLU A 46 13.50 11.15 10.56
CA GLU A 46 12.23 11.81 10.24
C GLU A 46 11.04 10.87 10.51
N PRO A 47 10.78 10.45 11.76
CA PRO A 47 9.75 9.46 12.08
C PRO A 47 8.32 9.93 11.77
N GLY A 48 8.05 11.24 11.83
CA GLY A 48 6.76 11.80 11.44
C GLY A 48 6.50 11.64 9.94
N THR A 49 7.52 11.93 9.12
CA THR A 49 7.48 11.70 7.68
C THR A 49 7.36 10.21 7.36
N ALA A 50 8.06 9.35 8.10
CA ALA A 50 7.99 7.90 7.93
C ALA A 50 6.57 7.37 8.15
N LEU A 51 5.88 7.81 9.23
CA LEU A 51 4.49 7.45 9.51
C LEU A 51 3.56 7.90 8.40
N ASN A 52 3.61 9.18 8.02
CA ASN A 52 2.76 9.73 6.97
C ASN A 52 2.96 8.99 5.64
N MET A 53 4.20 8.67 5.29
CA MET A 53 4.52 7.98 4.05
C MET A 53 3.95 6.55 4.02
N VAL A 54 4.05 5.80 5.13
CA VAL A 54 3.44 4.46 5.24
C VAL A 54 1.92 4.56 5.17
N ASP A 55 1.29 5.49 5.90
CA ASP A 55 -0.17 5.68 5.87
C ASP A 55 -0.68 6.02 4.46
N GLU A 56 0.05 6.85 3.70
CA GLU A 56 -0.31 7.17 2.32
C GLU A 56 -0.15 5.98 1.37
N ILE A 57 0.91 5.17 1.53
CA ILE A 57 1.10 3.94 0.76
C ILE A 57 -0.03 2.94 1.06
N GLU A 58 -0.37 2.74 2.33
CA GLU A 58 -1.48 1.86 2.72
C GLU A 58 -2.81 2.32 2.14
N THR A 59 -3.07 3.63 2.19
CA THR A 59 -4.28 4.23 1.61
C THR A 59 -4.33 4.00 0.10
N ALA A 60 -3.22 4.18 -0.60
CA ALA A 60 -3.12 3.92 -2.04
C ALA A 60 -3.39 2.44 -2.36
N ILE A 61 -2.83 1.51 -1.58
CA ILE A 61 -3.06 0.06 -1.71
C ILE A 61 -4.53 -0.30 -1.47
N PHE A 62 -5.14 0.19 -0.39
CA PHE A 62 -6.54 -0.12 -0.07
C PHE A 62 -7.52 0.48 -1.08
N SER A 63 -7.15 1.58 -1.75
CA SER A 63 -7.95 2.14 -2.85
C SER A 63 -8.15 1.16 -4.02
N LEU A 64 -7.25 0.18 -4.20
CA LEU A 64 -7.39 -0.88 -5.21
C LEU A 64 -8.60 -1.78 -4.97
N GLY A 65 -9.10 -1.84 -3.73
CA GLY A 65 -10.34 -2.55 -3.42
C GLY A 65 -11.56 -1.96 -4.11
N GLN A 66 -11.51 -0.68 -4.49
CA GLN A 66 -12.55 -0.01 -5.29
C GLN A 66 -12.18 0.07 -6.77
N LEU A 67 -10.90 0.30 -7.07
CA LEU A 67 -10.39 0.52 -8.43
C LEU A 67 -9.20 -0.41 -8.72
N PRO A 68 -9.44 -1.72 -8.93
CA PRO A 68 -8.36 -2.70 -9.08
C PRO A 68 -7.51 -2.45 -10.33
N GLU A 69 -8.06 -1.81 -11.36
CA GLU A 69 -7.38 -1.57 -12.64
C GLU A 69 -6.66 -0.22 -12.73
N ARG A 70 -6.61 0.56 -11.64
CA ARG A 70 -5.97 1.88 -11.61
C ARG A 70 -4.46 1.83 -11.95
N GLY A 71 -3.79 0.74 -11.63
CA GLY A 71 -2.36 0.55 -11.93
C GLY A 71 -2.10 0.32 -13.42
N ALA A 72 -1.02 0.90 -13.94
CA ALA A 72 -0.58 0.67 -15.30
C ALA A 72 -0.03 -0.75 -15.45
N LEU A 73 -0.21 -1.39 -16.60
CA LEU A 73 0.40 -2.69 -16.87
C LEU A 73 1.93 -2.58 -16.82
N ARG A 74 2.57 -3.54 -16.17
CA ARG A 74 4.03 -3.62 -16.10
C ARG A 74 4.56 -4.15 -17.44
N GLN A 75 5.30 -3.32 -18.15
CA GLN A 75 5.83 -3.66 -19.48
C GLN A 75 7.31 -4.06 -19.45
N ILE A 76 8.02 -3.85 -18.33
CA ILE A 76 9.47 -4.00 -18.25
C ILE A 76 9.87 -4.77 -16.97
N GLY A 77 10.93 -5.59 -17.07
CA GLY A 77 11.53 -6.32 -15.96
C GLY A 77 10.94 -7.72 -15.74
N ALA A 78 11.21 -8.32 -14.58
CA ALA A 78 10.81 -9.70 -14.26
C ALA A 78 9.29 -9.95 -14.29
N TYR A 79 8.49 -8.89 -14.17
CA TYR A 79 7.02 -8.95 -14.18
C TYR A 79 6.41 -8.40 -15.49
N ALA A 80 7.23 -8.21 -16.54
CA ALA A 80 6.74 -7.79 -17.86
C ALA A 80 5.88 -8.87 -18.52
N ASN A 81 4.97 -8.45 -19.42
CA ASN A 81 4.16 -9.32 -20.28
C ASN A 81 3.23 -10.30 -19.53
N GLY A 82 2.94 -10.05 -18.26
CA GLY A 82 1.87 -10.69 -17.51
C GLY A 82 0.78 -9.68 -17.12
N ASP A 83 -0.19 -10.13 -16.32
CA ASP A 83 -1.27 -9.28 -15.81
C ASP A 83 -0.86 -8.44 -14.59
N TYR A 84 0.45 -8.28 -14.38
CA TYR A 84 1.00 -7.47 -13.30
C TYR A 84 0.79 -5.99 -13.61
N ARG A 85 0.27 -5.28 -12.60
CA ARG A 85 0.09 -3.83 -12.63
C ARG A 85 1.01 -3.18 -11.63
N GLN A 86 1.48 -1.99 -11.96
CA GLN A 86 2.31 -1.15 -11.14
C GLN A 86 1.53 0.11 -10.74
N LEU A 87 1.62 0.48 -9.47
CA LEU A 87 1.07 1.71 -8.94
C LEU A 87 2.24 2.59 -8.52
N PHE A 88 2.41 3.73 -9.18
CA PHE A 88 3.45 4.67 -8.79
C PHE A 88 2.97 5.49 -7.59
N PHE A 89 3.68 5.36 -6.48
CA PHE A 89 3.48 6.19 -5.31
C PHE A 89 4.80 6.87 -4.96
N LEU A 90 4.91 8.16 -5.31
CA LEU A 90 6.16 8.92 -5.23
C LEU A 90 7.32 8.18 -5.93
N ASN A 91 8.27 7.67 -5.15
CA ASN A 91 9.45 6.95 -5.65
C ASN A 91 9.31 5.42 -5.54
N PHE A 92 8.14 4.91 -5.15
CA PHE A 92 7.87 3.48 -4.94
C PHE A 92 6.93 2.92 -6.00
N ILE A 93 7.10 1.62 -6.28
CA ILE A 93 6.35 0.85 -7.29
C ILE A 93 5.90 -0.48 -6.68
#